data_AF-A0A1W9PXH0-F1
#
_entry.id   AF-A0A1W9PXH0-F1
#
_cell.length_a   1.000
_cell.length_b   1.000
_cell.length_c   1.000
_cell.angle_alpha   90.00
_cell.angle_beta   90.00
_cell.angle_gamma   90.00
#
_symmetry.space_group_name_H-M   'P 1'
#
loop_
_entity.id
_entity.type
_entity.pdbx_description
1 polymer ?
#
loop_
_entity_poly.entity_id
_entity_poly.type
_entity_poly.pdbx_seq_one_letter_code
_entity_poly.pdbx_strand_id
1 'polypeptide(L)'
;MLALNSHKVIGSCGLDGISWHNRTSWVGIGIGERDYWGKGYGTEAMQILARYAFEELGLYRLNLNVFSYNTRAIKSYEKVGYVAEGKIREAIHRDDKRWDVIFMGLLAQDFRPQLKS
;
A
#
# COMPACT_ATOMS: atom_id res chain seq x y z
N MET A 1 1.22 0.55 -12.79
CA MET A 1 2.03 1.66 -13.37
C MET A 1 1.31 2.95 -13.06
N LEU A 2 1.98 3.95 -12.48
CA LEU A 2 1.35 5.25 -12.15
C LEU A 2 1.83 6.29 -13.15
N ALA A 3 0.90 6.92 -13.89
CA ALA A 3 1.19 7.92 -14.92
C ALA A 3 0.35 9.18 -14.71
N LEU A 4 1.00 10.35 -14.76
CA LEU A 4 0.37 11.68 -14.80
C LEU A 4 0.79 12.37 -16.10
N ASN A 5 -0.18 12.70 -16.97
CA ASN A 5 -0.21 13.67 -18.09
C ASN A 5 1.10 14.10 -18.81
N SER A 6 2.18 13.33 -18.75
CA SER A 6 3.52 13.67 -19.24
C SER A 6 4.34 12.45 -19.68
N HIS A 7 3.72 11.26 -19.79
CA HIS A 7 4.39 9.97 -20.06
C HIS A 7 5.50 9.57 -19.06
N LYS A 8 5.70 10.34 -17.97
CA LYS A 8 6.72 10.04 -16.96
C LYS A 8 6.20 9.01 -15.95
N VAL A 9 6.89 7.89 -15.87
CA VAL A 9 6.65 6.85 -14.86
C VAL A 9 7.30 7.29 -13.55
N ILE A 10 6.50 7.56 -12.53
CA ILE A 10 6.97 8.04 -11.22
C ILE A 10 7.02 6.95 -10.15
N GLY A 11 6.57 5.73 -10.49
CA GLY A 11 6.50 4.62 -9.55
C GLY A 11 5.78 3.38 -10.09
N SER A 12 5.75 2.36 -9.25
CA SER A 12 5.07 1.08 -9.50
C SER A 12 4.19 0.70 -8.31
N CYS A 13 3.12 -0.02 -8.58
CA CYS A 13 2.28 -0.67 -7.59
C CYS A 13 1.69 -1.94 -8.19
N GLY A 14 1.34 -2.90 -7.35
CA GLY A 14 0.79 -4.16 -7.82
C GLY A 14 0.30 -5.07 -6.70
N LEU A 15 -0.47 -6.07 -7.13
CA LEU A 15 -0.88 -7.21 -6.34
C LEU A 15 0.11 -8.34 -6.56
N ASP A 16 0.42 -9.09 -5.50
CA ASP A 16 1.27 -10.26 -5.54
C ASP A 16 0.66 -11.41 -4.72
N GLY A 17 1.05 -12.64 -5.05
CA GLY A 17 0.66 -13.84 -4.31
C GLY A 17 -0.85 -13.99 -4.13
N ILE A 18 -1.65 -13.77 -5.19
CA ILE A 18 -3.10 -13.88 -5.12
C ILE A 18 -3.47 -15.33 -4.74
N SER A 19 -4.13 -15.48 -3.60
CA SER A 19 -4.79 -16.72 -3.19
C SER A 19 -6.26 -16.62 -3.56
N TRP A 20 -6.65 -17.22 -4.69
CA TRP A 20 -8.03 -17.19 -5.15
C TRP A 20 -9.00 -17.89 -4.18
N HIS A 21 -8.57 -19.00 -3.57
CA HIS A 21 -9.36 -19.72 -2.58
C HIS A 21 -9.68 -18.86 -1.36
N ASN A 22 -8.67 -18.17 -0.82
CA ASN A 22 -8.84 -17.31 0.35
C ASN A 22 -9.32 -15.90 0.00
N ARG A 23 -9.35 -15.57 -1.30
CA ARG A 23 -9.63 -14.23 -1.83
C ARG A 23 -8.71 -13.18 -1.21
N THR A 24 -7.40 -13.47 -1.15
CA THR A 24 -6.40 -12.56 -0.54
C THR A 24 -5.23 -12.27 -1.46
N SER A 25 -4.54 -11.15 -1.24
CA SER A 25 -3.31 -10.79 -1.94
C SER A 25 -2.42 -9.88 -1.09
N TRP A 26 -1.13 -9.82 -1.44
CA TRP A 26 -0.18 -8.83 -0.94
C TRP A 26 -0.12 -7.63 -1.89
N VAL A 27 0.15 -6.45 -1.32
CA VAL A 27 0.24 -5.20 -2.06
C VAL A 27 1.63 -4.60 -1.90
N GLY A 28 2.20 -4.18 -3.02
CA GLY A 28 3.43 -3.40 -3.08
C GLY A 28 3.22 -2.06 -3.75
N ILE A 29 3.90 -1.02 -3.26
CA ILE A 29 4.00 0.29 -3.93
C ILE A 29 5.39 0.91 -3.71
N GLY A 30 5.92 1.51 -4.77
CA GLY A 30 7.15 2.30 -4.75
C GLY A 30 6.97 3.56 -5.58
N ILE A 31 7.27 4.72 -4.99
CA ILE A 31 7.37 6.01 -5.71
C ILE A 31 8.84 6.37 -5.79
N GLY A 32 9.35 6.55 -7.01
CA GLY A 32 10.78 6.74 -7.29
C GLY A 32 11.29 8.10 -6.80
N GLU A 33 11.18 9.13 -7.63
CA GLU A 33 11.77 10.45 -7.34
C GLU A 33 11.14 11.11 -6.11
N ARG A 34 12.00 11.69 -5.26
CA ARG A 34 11.60 12.33 -3.99
C ARG A 34 10.66 13.50 -4.19
N ASP A 35 10.75 14.19 -5.33
CA ASP A 35 9.90 15.34 -5.66
C ASP A 35 8.43 14.97 -5.81
N TYR A 36 8.11 13.68 -5.97
CA TYR A 36 6.73 13.19 -6.02
C TYR A 36 6.23 12.66 -4.68
N TRP A 37 7.07 12.69 -3.65
CA TRP A 37 6.69 12.23 -2.32
C TRP A 37 5.80 13.27 -1.62
N GLY A 38 4.85 12.80 -0.82
CA GLY A 38 3.96 13.68 -0.05
C GLY A 38 2.86 14.38 -0.86
N LYS A 39 2.79 14.17 -2.17
CA LYS A 39 1.79 14.78 -3.07
C LYS A 39 0.49 14.00 -3.20
N GLY A 40 0.29 12.94 -2.42
CA GLY A 40 -0.93 12.11 -2.43
C GLY A 40 -0.91 10.93 -3.39
N TYR A 41 0.04 10.84 -4.32
CA TYR A 41 0.10 9.75 -5.31
C TYR A 41 0.11 8.35 -4.71
N GLY A 42 0.77 8.16 -3.55
CA GLY A 42 0.79 6.86 -2.88
C GLY A 42 -0.59 6.45 -2.37
N THR A 43 -1.38 7.42 -1.90
CA THR A 43 -2.74 7.18 -1.42
C THR A 43 -3.67 6.90 -2.59
N GLU A 44 -3.58 7.70 -3.65
CA GLU A 44 -4.39 7.54 -4.86
C GLU A 44 -4.13 6.19 -5.56
N ALA A 45 -2.86 5.85 -5.74
CA ALA A 45 -2.45 4.55 -6.29
C ALA A 45 -3.02 3.38 -5.49
N MET A 46 -2.96 3.48 -4.15
CA MET A 46 -3.45 2.45 -3.26
C MET A 46 -4.98 2.33 -3.30
N GLN A 47 -5.70 3.45 -3.41
CA GLN A 47 -7.16 3.44 -3.58
C GLN A 47 -7.58 2.80 -4.91
N ILE A 48 -6.88 3.11 -6.00
CA ILE A 48 -7.15 2.51 -7.32
C ILE A 48 -6.91 1.00 -7.26
N LEU A 49 -5.79 0.58 -6.67
CA LEU A 49 -5.45 -0.83 -6.57
C LEU A 49 -6.41 -1.60 -5.65
N ALA A 50 -6.77 -1.01 -4.51
CA ALA A 50 -7.74 -1.60 -3.58
C ALA A 50 -9.14 -1.72 -4.22
N ARG A 51 -9.57 -0.68 -4.95
CA ARG A 51 -10.82 -0.73 -5.73
C ARG A 51 -10.80 -1.88 -6.73
N TYR A 52 -9.77 -1.96 -7.56
CA TYR A 52 -9.62 -3.05 -8.52
C TYR A 52 -9.63 -4.43 -7.85
N ALA A 53 -8.89 -4.60 -6.76
CA ALA A 53 -8.83 -5.85 -6.02
C ALA A 53 -10.19 -6.28 -5.46
N PHE A 54 -10.97 -5.36 -4.90
CA PHE A 54 -12.23 -5.70 -4.23
C PHE A 54 -13.42 -5.74 -5.20
N GLU A 55 -13.50 -4.80 -6.15
CA GLU A 55 -14.64 -4.68 -7.07
C GLU A 55 -14.50 -5.58 -8.29
N GLU A 56 -13.31 -5.62 -8.92
CA GLU A 56 -13.11 -6.37 -10.17
C GLU A 56 -12.66 -7.81 -9.91
N LEU A 57 -11.68 -7.99 -9.02
CA LEU A 57 -11.17 -9.33 -8.70
C LEU A 57 -11.98 -10.05 -7.61
N GLY A 58 -12.90 -9.33 -6.96
CA GLY A 58 -13.70 -9.88 -5.88
C GLY A 58 -12.84 -10.40 -4.72
N LEU A 59 -11.69 -9.80 -4.42
CA LEU A 59 -10.90 -10.20 -3.24
C LEU A 59 -11.64 -9.80 -1.95
N TYR A 60 -11.32 -10.50 -0.86
CA TYR A 60 -11.84 -10.25 0.48
C TYR A 60 -10.88 -9.38 1.30
N ARG A 61 -9.57 -9.54 1.09
CA ARG A 61 -8.54 -8.89 1.92
C ARG A 61 -7.25 -8.59 1.17
N LEU A 62 -6.69 -7.42 1.47
CA LEU A 62 -5.35 -7.02 1.04
C LEU A 62 -4.40 -6.92 2.23
N ASN A 63 -3.16 -7.35 2.02
CA ASN A 63 -2.10 -7.34 3.02
C ASN A 63 -0.94 -6.48 2.52
N LEU A 64 -0.23 -5.81 3.43
CA LEU A 64 1.05 -5.20 3.13
C LEU A 64 1.96 -5.25 4.34
N ASN A 65 3.25 -5.04 4.11
CA ASN A 65 4.19 -4.73 5.17
C ASN A 65 4.93 -3.42 4.89
N VAL A 66 5.42 -2.79 5.95
CA VAL A 66 6.08 -1.51 5.87
C VAL A 66 7.09 -1.37 7.00
N PHE A 67 8.26 -0.81 6.70
CA PHE A 67 9.25 -0.53 7.74
C PHE A 67 8.78 0.60 8.65
N SER A 68 9.01 0.47 9.95
CA SER A 68 8.49 1.42 10.95
C SER A 68 9.03 2.85 10.81
N TYR A 69 10.19 3.04 10.16
CA TYR A 69 10.68 4.39 9.83
C TYR A 69 9.90 5.08 8.71
N ASN A 70 9.15 4.34 7.88
CA ASN A 70 8.42 4.89 6.75
C ASN A 70 7.04 5.42 7.18
N THR A 71 7.06 6.39 8.09
CA THR A 71 5.86 7.03 8.66
C THR A 71 4.95 7.65 7.60
N ARG A 72 5.51 8.11 6.48
CA ARG A 72 4.72 8.62 5.34
C ARG A 72 3.89 7.52 4.68
N ALA A 73 4.49 6.36 4.43
CA ALA A 73 3.76 5.25 3.81
C ALA A 73 2.67 4.73 4.75
N ILE A 74 2.98 4.57 6.05
CA ILE A 74 2.00 4.17 7.07
C ILE A 74 0.77 5.09 7.04
N LYS A 75 0.98 6.41 7.14
CA LYS A 75 -0.12 7.40 7.05
C LYS A 75 -0.90 7.33 5.75
N SER A 76 -0.24 6.99 4.64
CA SER A 76 -0.92 6.80 3.35
C SER A 76 -1.83 5.57 3.38
N TYR A 77 -1.38 4.47 4.00
CA TYR A 77 -2.16 3.23 4.09
C TYR A 77 -3.33 3.39 5.06
N GLU A 78 -3.13 4.04 6.20
CA GLU A 78 -4.19 4.35 7.17
C GLU A 78 -5.33 5.16 6.53
N LYS A 79 -5.01 6.15 5.67
CA LYS A 79 -6.01 6.94 4.95
C LYS A 79 -6.88 6.12 3.99
N VAL A 80 -6.34 5.02 3.46
CA VAL A 80 -7.06 4.09 2.57
C VAL A 80 -7.95 3.16 3.39
N GLY A 81 -7.67 3.00 4.69
CA GLY A 81 -8.39 2.13 5.62
C GLY A 81 -7.58 0.93 6.11
N TYR A 82 -6.28 0.83 5.78
CA TYR A 82 -5.45 -0.23 6.33
C TYR A 82 -5.29 -0.08 7.84
N VAL A 83 -5.34 -1.20 8.55
CA VAL A 83 -5.15 -1.30 10.00
C VAL A 83 -3.85 -2.04 10.29
N ALA A 84 -3.07 -1.57 11.26
CA ALA A 84 -1.90 -2.29 11.74
C ALA A 84 -2.31 -3.47 12.61
N GLU A 85 -1.79 -4.65 12.31
CA GLU A 85 -2.21 -5.91 12.93
C GLU A 85 -1.10 -6.59 13.72
N GLY A 86 0.14 -6.21 13.46
CA GLY A 86 1.29 -6.78 14.16
C GLY A 86 2.60 -6.20 13.65
N LYS A 87 3.69 -6.52 14.35
CA LYS A 87 5.03 -6.15 13.93
C LYS A 87 6.06 -7.21 14.29
N ILE A 88 7.05 -7.36 13.43
CA ILE A 88 8.27 -8.10 13.73
C ILE A 88 9.28 -7.09 14.26
N ARG A 89 9.67 -7.24 15.53
CA ARG A 89 10.60 -6.32 16.18
C ARG A 89 12.02 -6.49 15.63
N GLU A 90 12.71 -5.37 15.40
CA GLU A 90 14.12 -5.34 15.00
C GLU A 90 14.47 -6.19 13.75
N ALA A 91 13.48 -6.38 12.86
CA ALA A 91 13.59 -7.26 11.71
C ALA A 91 14.61 -6.79 10.65
N ILE A 92 14.93 -5.49 10.63
CA ILE A 92 15.82 -4.90 9.64
C ILE A 92 16.91 -4.11 10.35
N HIS A 93 18.14 -4.22 9.85
CA HIS A 93 19.27 -3.35 10.22
C HIS A 93 19.52 -2.35 9.08
N ARG A 94 19.44 -1.06 9.37
CA ARG A 94 19.64 0.01 8.39
C ARG A 94 20.13 1.28 9.10
N ASP A 95 21.16 1.91 8.54
CA ASP A 95 21.75 3.15 9.06
C ASP A 95 22.15 3.01 10.55
N ASP A 96 22.83 1.90 10.87
CA ASP A 96 23.26 1.48 12.23
C ASP A 96 22.13 1.41 13.28
N LYS A 97 20.89 1.29 12.81
CA LYS A 97 19.71 1.18 13.65
C LYS A 97 18.86 -0.03 13.27
N ARG A 98 18.28 -0.68 14.27
CA ARG A 98 17.27 -1.72 14.10
C ARG A 98 15.88 -1.12 13.94
N TRP A 99 15.12 -1.62 12.98
CA TRP A 99 13.77 -1.18 12.68
C TRP A 99 12.79 -2.36 12.62
N ASP A 100 11.55 -2.08 12.98
CA ASP A 100 10.47 -3.06 12.94
C ASP A 100 9.89 -3.14 11.53
N VAL A 101 9.34 -4.30 11.19
CA VAL A 101 8.44 -4.46 10.04
C VAL A 101 7.02 -4.54 10.57
N ILE A 102 6.18 -3.61 10.16
CA ILE A 102 4.76 -3.53 10.53
C ILE A 102 3.95 -4.22 9.45
N PHE A 103 3.02 -5.08 9.85
CA PHE A 103 2.05 -5.72 8.97
C PHE A 103 0.71 -5.00 9.08
N MET A 104 0.11 -4.72 7.93
CA MET A 104 -1.19 -4.05 7.87
C MET A 104 -2.14 -4.81 6.94
N GLY A 105 -3.41 -4.78 7.30
CA GLY A 105 -4.50 -5.42 6.56
C GLY A 105 -5.60 -4.43 6.20
N LEU A 106 -6.24 -4.65 5.05
CA LEU A 106 -7.47 -3.98 4.64
C LEU A 106 -8.50 -5.02 4.23
N LEU A 107 -9.65 -5.02 4.89
CA LEU A 107 -10.79 -5.86 4.52
C LEU A 107 -11.68 -5.11 3.51
N ALA A 108 -12.28 -5.85 2.59
CA ALA A 108 -13.19 -5.29 1.59
C ALA A 108 -14.34 -4.47 2.24
N GLN A 109 -14.86 -4.94 3.38
CA GLN A 109 -15.93 -4.25 4.10
C GLN A 109 -15.52 -2.92 4.75
N ASP A 110 -14.22 -2.70 4.98
CA ASP A 110 -13.68 -1.50 5.61
C ASP A 110 -13.22 -0.47 4.56
N PHE A 111 -13.08 -0.91 3.30
CA PHE A 111 -12.69 -0.03 2.22
C PHE A 111 -13.80 0.96 1.87
N ARG A 112 -13.47 2.25 1.94
CA ARG A 112 -14.36 3.35 1.52
C ARG A 112 -13.60 4.18 0.48
N PRO A 113 -13.90 4.01 -0.82
CA PRO A 113 -13.20 4.75 -1.85
C PRO A 113 -13.43 6.26 -1.67
N GLN A 114 -12.34 7.02 -1.57
CA GLN A 114 -12.35 8.48 -1.51
C GLN A 114 -11.72 9.02 -2.79
N LEU A 115 -12.39 8.78 -3.92
CA LEU A 115 -11.92 9.33 -5.19
C LEU A 115 -12.31 10.80 -5.24
N LYS A 116 -11.33 11.69 -5.43
CA LYS A 116 -11.62 13.07 -5.77
C LYS A 116 -12.25 13.10 -7.15
N SER A 117 -13.48 13.60 -7.22
CA SER A 117 -14.19 13.97 -8.46
C SER A 117 -13.43 15.04 -9.23
#